data_AF-A0A920LBH2-F1
#
_entry.id   AF-A0A920LBH2-F1
#
_cell.length_a   1.000
_cell.length_b   1.000
_cell.length_c   1.000
_cell.angle_alpha   90.00
_cell.angle_beta   90.00
_cell.angle_gamma   90.00
#
_symmetry.space_group_name_H-M   'P 1'
#
loop_
_entity.id
_entity.type
_entity.pdbx_description
1 polymer ?
#
loop_
_entity_poly.entity_id
_entity_poly.type
_entity_poly.pdbx_seq_one_letter_code
_entity_poly.pdbx_strand_id
1 'polypeptide(L)'
;MGCVLPAGLGQAPARQASFAGGLSESVPCTTVNKMCGSGMKAVMLGYDQIKAGGADIIIAGGMESMSNAPICLQRPRRRTYRASKSS
;
A
#
# COMPACT_ATOMS: atom_id res chain seq x y z
N MET A 1 -4.84 0.99 -4.66
CA MET A 1 -4.45 2.09 -3.75
C MET A 1 -3.00 2.47 -3.98
N GLY A 2 -2.70 3.77 -4.04
CA GLY A 2 -1.34 4.30 -4.10
C GLY A 2 -0.65 4.34 -2.73
N CYS A 3 0.63 3.96 -2.65
CA CYS A 3 1.46 4.10 -1.45
C CYS A 3 2.94 4.15 -1.85
N VAL A 4 3.68 5.17 -1.39
CA VAL A 4 5.07 5.42 -1.80
C VAL A 4 6.05 4.83 -0.80
N LEU A 5 5.77 4.94 0.49
CA LEU A 5 6.62 4.43 1.57
C LEU A 5 5.99 3.21 2.26
N PRO A 6 5.96 2.02 1.62
CA PRO A 6 5.34 0.83 2.21
C PRO A 6 6.15 0.21 3.37
N ALA A 7 7.38 0.67 3.59
CA ALA A 7 8.24 0.12 4.63
C ALA A 7 7.61 0.34 6.01
N GLY A 8 7.57 -0.70 6.84
CA GLY A 8 6.98 -0.66 8.18
C GLY A 8 5.45 -0.79 8.21
N LEU A 9 4.76 -0.76 7.06
CA LEU A 9 3.30 -0.87 6.99
C LEU A 9 2.79 -2.31 6.84
N GLY A 10 3.67 -3.31 6.78
CA GLY A 10 3.30 -4.70 6.51
C GLY A 10 3.04 -4.99 5.02
N GLN A 11 2.49 -6.17 4.73
CA GLN A 11 2.26 -6.62 3.35
C GLN A 11 1.04 -5.96 2.73
N ALA A 12 1.14 -5.58 1.46
CA ALA A 12 0.04 -5.04 0.65
C ALA A 12 -0.84 -4.00 1.38
N PRO A 13 -0.36 -2.75 1.61
CA PRO A 13 -1.12 -1.69 2.29
C PRO A 13 -2.55 -1.49 1.78
N ALA A 14 -2.78 -1.63 0.45
CA ALA A 14 -4.12 -1.58 -0.13
C ALA A 14 -5.10 -2.60 0.49
N ARG A 15 -4.59 -3.80 0.80
CA ARG A 15 -5.36 -4.91 1.37
C ARG A 15 -5.64 -4.71 2.86
N GLN A 16 -4.70 -4.14 3.59
CA GLN A 16 -4.93 -3.77 4.98
C GLN A 16 -5.99 -2.67 5.09
N ALA A 17 -5.91 -1.66 4.22
CA ALA A 17 -6.92 -0.61 4.13
C ALA A 17 -8.30 -1.17 3.75
N SER A 18 -8.38 -2.13 2.82
CA SER A 18 -9.66 -2.74 2.44
C SER A 18 -10.32 -3.49 3.60
N PHE A 19 -9.54 -4.24 4.38
CA PHE A 19 -10.05 -4.92 5.57
C PHE A 19 -10.51 -3.94 6.64
N ALA A 20 -9.73 -2.89 6.91
CA ALA A 20 -10.13 -1.83 7.83
C ALA A 20 -11.41 -1.10 7.37
N GLY A 21 -11.63 -1.02 6.05
CA GLY A 21 -12.84 -0.48 5.43
C GLY A 21 -14.02 -1.46 5.35
N GLY A 22 -13.91 -2.66 5.90
CA GLY A 22 -15.00 -3.65 5.96
C GLY A 22 -15.22 -4.43 4.65
N LEU A 23 -14.26 -4.43 3.72
CA LEU A 23 -14.38 -5.20 2.48
C LEU A 23 -14.05 -6.68 2.72
N SER A 24 -14.82 -7.56 2.05
CA SER A 24 -14.63 -9.01 2.08
C SER A 24 -13.25 -9.42 1.56
N GLU A 25 -12.76 -10.58 2.02
CA GLU A 25 -11.54 -11.21 1.50
C GLU A 25 -11.61 -11.50 0.00
N SER A 26 -12.81 -11.73 -0.54
CA SER A 26 -12.99 -11.97 -1.97
C SER A 26 -12.71 -10.75 -2.85
N VAL A 27 -12.67 -9.53 -2.30
CA VAL A 27 -12.48 -8.30 -3.08
C VAL A 27 -10.99 -8.15 -3.45
N PRO A 28 -10.61 -8.18 -4.74
CA PRO A 28 -9.22 -8.05 -5.15
C PRO A 28 -8.67 -6.65 -4.82
N CYS A 29 -7.40 -6.58 -4.42
CA CYS A 29 -6.75 -5.34 -4.00
C CYS A 29 -5.33 -5.27 -4.53
N THR A 30 -4.95 -4.13 -5.10
CA THR A 30 -3.59 -3.89 -5.61
C THR A 30 -3.02 -2.62 -5.01
N THR A 31 -1.81 -2.71 -4.45
CA THR A 31 -1.01 -1.54 -4.05
C THR A 31 -0.14 -1.11 -5.23
N VAL A 32 -0.14 0.16 -5.56
CA VAL A 32 0.66 0.71 -6.65
C VAL A 32 1.59 1.80 -6.15
N ASN A 33 2.82 1.81 -6.66
CA ASN A 33 3.80 2.85 -6.38
C ASN A 33 4.23 3.51 -7.68
N LYS A 34 3.88 4.80 -7.81
CA LYS A 34 4.34 5.73 -8.85
C LYS A 34 4.72 7.07 -8.21
N MET A 35 5.44 7.02 -7.08
CA MET A 35 5.84 8.21 -6.31
C MET A 35 4.61 9.12 -6.03
N CYS A 36 4.74 10.44 -6.14
CA CYS A 36 3.65 11.39 -5.92
C CYS A 36 2.41 11.11 -6.79
N GLY A 37 2.58 10.44 -7.93
CA GLY A 37 1.49 10.05 -8.83
C GLY A 37 0.76 8.76 -8.44
N SER A 38 1.10 8.11 -7.32
CA SER A 38 0.57 6.78 -6.97
C SER A 38 -0.95 6.76 -6.81
N GLY A 39 -1.54 7.78 -6.18
CA GLY A 39 -2.98 7.88 -6.00
C GLY A 39 -3.71 8.01 -7.34
N MET A 40 -3.23 8.92 -8.20
CA MET A 40 -3.80 9.11 -9.54
C MET A 40 -3.57 7.89 -10.44
N LYS A 41 -2.42 7.21 -10.33
CA LYS A 41 -2.19 5.96 -11.07
C LYS A 41 -3.15 4.86 -10.65
N ALA A 42 -3.53 4.78 -9.37
CA ALA A 42 -4.56 3.85 -8.91
C ALA A 42 -5.92 4.16 -9.56
N VAL A 43 -6.28 5.45 -9.69
CA VAL A 43 -7.52 5.88 -10.37
C VAL A 43 -7.48 5.52 -11.85
N MET A 44 -6.38 5.81 -12.55
CA MET A 44 -6.21 5.45 -13.97
C MET A 44 -6.37 3.94 -14.19
N LEU A 45 -5.73 3.12 -13.37
CA LEU A 45 -5.87 1.66 -13.46
C LEU A 45 -7.31 1.21 -13.18
N GLY A 46 -7.99 1.82 -12.21
CA GLY A 46 -9.40 1.54 -11.96
C GLY A 46 -10.30 1.88 -13.15
N TYR A 47 -10.10 3.06 -13.76
CA TYR A 47 -10.80 3.46 -14.97
C TYR A 47 -10.56 2.46 -16.13
N ASP A 48 -9.30 2.08 -16.35
CA ASP A 48 -8.94 1.14 -17.42
C ASP A 48 -9.60 -0.22 -17.21
N GLN A 49 -9.66 -0.73 -15.97
CA GLN A 49 -10.32 -1.99 -15.63
C GLN A 49 -11.83 -1.93 -15.85
N ILE A 50 -12.49 -0.84 -15.46
CA ILE A 50 -13.93 -0.66 -15.71
C ILE A 50 -14.19 -0.57 -17.21
N LYS A 51 -13.40 0.24 -17.92
CA LYS A 51 -13.53 0.42 -19.37
C LYS A 51 -13.29 -0.87 -20.15
N ALA A 52 -12.38 -1.72 -19.69
CA ALA A 52 -12.10 -3.03 -20.28
C ALA A 52 -13.17 -4.08 -19.93
N GLY A 53 -14.17 -3.76 -19.09
CA GLY A 53 -15.20 -4.70 -18.63
C GLY A 53 -14.69 -5.70 -17.58
N GLY A 54 -13.54 -5.44 -16.95
CA GLY A 54 -12.96 -6.30 -15.92
C GLY A 54 -13.57 -6.12 -14.53
N ALA A 55 -14.30 -5.02 -14.30
CA ALA A 55 -15.06 -4.75 -13.08
C ALA A 55 -16.14 -3.69 -13.32
N ASP A 56 -17.24 -3.73 -12.56
CA ASP A 56 -18.30 -2.71 -12.64
C ASP A 56 -18.04 -1.53 -11.69
N ILE A 57 -17.45 -1.81 -10.53
CA ILE A 57 -17.21 -0.83 -9.46
C ILE A 57 -15.81 -1.04 -8.90
N ILE A 58 -15.04 0.04 -8.81
CA ILE A 58 -13.69 0.04 -8.22
C ILE A 58 -13.54 1.22 -7.25
N ILE A 59 -12.91 0.94 -6.10
CA ILE A 59 -12.45 1.96 -5.15
C ILE A 59 -10.98 2.25 -5.44
N ALA A 60 -10.64 3.50 -5.71
CA ALA A 60 -9.28 3.95 -5.98
C ALA A 60 -8.92 5.20 -5.16
N GLY A 61 -7.64 5.35 -4.84
CA GLY A 61 -7.12 6.40 -3.98
C GLY A 61 -5.68 6.13 -3.57
N GLY A 62 -5.21 6.78 -2.49
CA GLY A 62 -3.89 6.57 -1.91
C GLY A 62 -3.86 6.79 -0.41
N MET A 63 -2.82 6.25 0.24
CA MET A 63 -2.52 6.43 1.65
C MET A 63 -1.02 6.61 1.84
N GLU A 64 -0.62 7.43 2.82
CA GLU A 64 0.79 7.69 3.13
C GLU A 64 0.92 8.11 4.60
N SER A 65 2.03 7.73 5.25
CA SER A 65 2.34 8.19 6.61
C SER A 65 3.84 8.49 6.71
N MET A 66 4.20 9.72 6.40
CA MET A 66 5.61 10.15 6.45
C MET A 66 6.16 10.14 7.88
N SER A 67 5.32 10.44 8.89
CA SER A 67 5.73 10.43 10.30
C SER A 67 6.14 9.06 10.80
N ASN A 68 5.59 7.99 10.23
CA ASN A 68 5.85 6.61 10.62
C ASN A 68 6.83 5.89 9.68
N ALA A 69 7.42 6.60 8.71
CA ALA A 69 8.37 6.01 7.77
C ALA A 69 9.63 5.53 8.52
N PRO A 70 10.01 4.24 8.41
CA PRO A 70 11.15 3.71 9.13
C PRO A 70 12.47 4.23 8.55
N ILE A 71 13.45 4.46 9.42
CA ILE A 71 14.81 4.80 9.01
C ILE A 71 15.50 3.54 8.47
N CYS A 72 15.82 3.54 7.19
CA CYS A 72 16.54 2.44 6.54
C CYS A 72 18.06 2.54 6.79
N LEU A 73 18.64 1.53 7.46
CA LEU A 73 20.09 1.35 7.47
C LEU A 73 20.56 0.60 6.22
N GLN A 74 21.47 1.20 5.46
CA GLN A 74 22.03 0.60 4.24
C GLN A 74 22.95 -0.61 4.50
N ARG A 75 23.50 -0.75 5.72
CA ARG A 75 24.38 -1.87 6.07
C ARG A 75 24.22 -2.21 7.56
N PRO A 76 24.06 -3.49 7.95
CA PRO A 76 23.95 -3.85 9.35
C PRO A 76 25.26 -3.55 10.07
N ARG A 77 25.23 -2.58 10.99
CA ARG A 77 26.33 -2.37 11.94
C ARG A 77 26.30 -3.54 12.91
N ARG A 78 27.39 -4.33 12.95
CA ARG A 78 27.55 -5.64 13.61
C ARG A 78 27.12 -5.75 15.09
N ARG A 79 26.63 -4.69 15.75
CA ARG A 79 26.42 -4.65 17.20
C ARG A 79 25.05 -4.14 17.66
N THR A 80 24.16 -3.71 16.77
CA THR A 80 22.86 -3.14 17.17
C THR A 80 21.72 -3.74 16.36
N TYR A 81 21.37 -4.97 16.65
CA TYR A 81 20.07 -5.52 16.26
C TYR A 81 19.45 -6.24 17.46
N ARG A 82 18.88 -5.47 18.37
CA ARG A 82 17.81 -5.99 19.21
C ARG A 82 16.53 -5.62 18.46
N ALA A 83 16.06 -6.52 17.60
CA ALA A 83 14.69 -6.42 17.11
C ALA A 83 13.79 -6.39 18.33
N SER A 84 13.20 -5.24 18.63
CA SER A 84 11.97 -5.21 19.41
C SER A 84 10.93 -5.93 18.56
N LYS A 85 10.79 -7.24 18.76
CA LYS A 85 9.53 -7.91 18.49
C LYS A 85 8.52 -7.25 19.42
N SER A 86 7.77 -6.27 18.92
CA SER A 86 6.51 -5.89 19.53
C SER A 86 5.52 -6.98 19.16
N SER A 87 5.02 -7.64 20.20
CA SER A 87 3.96 -8.66 20.20
C SER A 87 2.73 -8.27 19.39
#